data_AF-A0A2K1Z8Z8-F1
#
_entry.id   AF-A0A2K1Z8Z8-F1
#
_cell.length_a   1.000
_cell.length_b   1.000
_cell.length_c   1.000
_cell.angle_alpha   90.00
_cell.angle_beta   90.00
_cell.angle_gamma   90.00
#
_symmetry.space_group_name_H-M   'P 1'
#
loop_
_entity.id
_entity.type
_entity.pdbx_description
1 polymer ?
#
loop_
_entity_poly.entity_id
_entity_poly.type
_entity_poly.pdbx_seq_one_letter_code
_entity_poly.pdbx_strand_id
1 'polypeptide(L)'
;MASSSSISTFSYTTTQIPIFDGYHYEYWSSQMETIFISQDLWTLVDEGLAEPPQEGSSSNWSEEDVKDYKQNVQRNATALRIIQQGVSKSIYPRIFSIKKAREA
;
A
#
# COMPACT_ATOMS: atom_id res chain seq x y z
N MET A 1 -7.75 23.83 -42.98
CA MET A 1 -8.02 23.69 -41.53
C MET A 1 -7.37 22.37 -41.09
N ALA A 2 -6.30 22.42 -40.29
CA ALA A 2 -5.70 21.22 -39.69
C ALA A 2 -5.62 21.49 -38.19
N SER A 3 -6.58 20.93 -37.45
CA SER A 3 -6.59 21.00 -35.99
C SER A 3 -5.53 20.06 -35.46
N SER A 4 -4.46 20.62 -34.89
CA SER A 4 -3.44 19.85 -34.18
C SER A 4 -4.03 19.42 -32.83
N SER A 5 -4.25 18.11 -32.66
CA SER A 5 -4.69 17.53 -31.39
C SER A 5 -3.48 17.37 -30.46
N SER A 6 -3.42 18.15 -29.39
CA SER A 6 -2.43 18.00 -28.33
C SER A 6 -2.65 16.66 -27.61
N ILE A 7 -1.79 15.67 -27.87
CA ILE A 7 -1.69 14.48 -27.04
C ILE A 7 -1.04 14.92 -25.74
N SER A 8 -1.84 15.10 -24.68
CA SER A 8 -1.33 15.31 -23.34
C SER A 8 -0.69 14.01 -22.87
N THR A 9 0.62 13.85 -23.09
CA THR A 9 1.39 12.76 -22.51
C THR A 9 1.45 12.98 -21.01
N PHE A 10 0.54 12.37 -20.25
CA PHE A 10 0.72 12.20 -18.81
C PHE A 10 1.97 11.33 -18.62
N SER A 11 3.11 11.97 -18.35
CA SER A 11 4.30 11.26 -17.88
C SER A 11 4.02 10.75 -16.48
N TYR A 12 3.48 9.53 -16.38
CA TYR A 12 3.43 8.84 -15.10
C TYR A 12 4.87 8.50 -14.70
N THR A 13 5.43 9.25 -13.75
CA THR A 13 6.64 8.83 -13.05
C THR A 13 6.28 7.57 -12.26
N THR A 14 6.64 6.40 -12.78
CA THR A 14 6.52 5.16 -12.01
C THR A 14 7.52 5.25 -10.87
N THR A 15 7.04 5.40 -9.64
CA THR A 15 7.90 5.30 -8.45
C THR A 15 8.61 3.96 -8.49
N GLN A 16 9.92 3.97 -8.70
CA GLN A 16 10.70 2.74 -8.70
C GLN A 16 10.74 2.21 -7.27
N ILE A 17 10.16 1.03 -7.06
CA ILE A 17 10.14 0.39 -5.76
C ILE A 17 11.50 -0.29 -5.56
N PRO A 18 12.23 0.02 -4.48
CA PRO A 18 13.51 -0.61 -4.19
C PRO A 18 13.30 -2.09 -3.88
N ILE A 19 14.18 -2.97 -4.37
CA ILE A 19 14.08 -4.42 -4.14
C ILE A 19 14.99 -4.81 -2.98
N PHE A 20 14.42 -5.41 -1.95
CA PHE A 20 15.14 -6.01 -0.84
C PHE A 20 15.58 -7.43 -1.18
N ASP A 21 16.88 -7.68 -1.13
CA ASP A 21 17.51 -8.97 -1.39
C ASP A 21 18.06 -9.65 -0.12
N GLY A 22 17.89 -9.00 1.03
CA GLY A 22 18.40 -9.47 2.33
C GLY A 22 19.54 -8.61 2.89
N TYR A 23 20.07 -7.67 2.12
CA TYR A 23 21.13 -6.75 2.54
C TYR A 23 20.64 -5.30 2.62
N HIS A 24 21.38 -4.46 3.35
CA HIS A 24 21.13 -3.02 3.46
C HIS A 24 19.68 -2.67 3.85
N TYR A 25 19.13 -3.37 4.84
CA TYR A 25 17.75 -3.17 5.29
C TYR A 25 17.43 -1.70 5.57
N GLU A 26 18.30 -0.98 6.28
CA GLU A 26 18.12 0.45 6.60
C GLU A 26 17.95 1.35 5.36
N TYR A 27 18.67 1.04 4.28
CA TYR A 27 18.55 1.79 3.03
C TYR A 27 17.21 1.50 2.35
N TRP A 28 16.85 0.21 2.27
CA TRP A 28 15.59 -0.22 1.68
C TRP A 28 14.38 0.30 2.47
N SER A 29 14.39 0.17 3.80
CA SER A 29 13.29 0.58 4.68
C SER A 29 13.06 2.08 4.63
N SER A 30 14.13 2.89 4.62
CA SER A 30 14.04 4.35 4.48
C SER A 30 13.39 4.78 3.16
N GLN A 31 13.71 4.10 2.06
CA GLN A 31 13.07 4.36 0.76
C GLN A 31 11.60 3.92 0.76
N MET A 32 11.27 2.76 1.34
CA MET A 32 9.89 2.28 1.46
C MET A 32 9.04 3.21 2.33
N GLU A 33 9.55 3.68 3.47
CA GLU A 33 8.90 4.68 4.32
C GLU A 33 8.58 5.94 3.53
N THR A 34 9.55 6.47 2.77
CA THR A 34 9.33 7.65 1.91
C THR A 34 8.20 7.41 0.89
N ILE A 35 8.16 6.23 0.28
CA ILE A 35 7.09 5.84 -0.67
C ILE A 35 5.73 5.82 0.04
N PHE A 36 5.62 5.21 1.22
CA PHE A 36 4.36 5.14 1.95
C PHE A 36 3.88 6.51 2.45
N ILE A 37 4.79 7.35 2.93
CA ILE A 37 4.47 8.74 3.31
C ILE A 37 3.95 9.51 2.10
N SER A 38 4.62 9.39 0.94
CA SER A 38 4.23 10.10 -0.29
C SER A 38 2.85 9.71 -0.83
N GLN A 39 2.33 8.55 -0.43
CA GLN A 39 1.04 8.00 -0.88
C GLN A 39 -0.04 8.04 0.21
N ASP A 40 0.22 8.66 1.37
CA ASP A 40 -0.71 8.66 2.52
C ASP A 40 -1.07 7.23 2.98
N LEU A 41 -0.07 6.34 3.00
CA LEU A 41 -0.20 4.93 3.39
C LEU A 41 0.53 4.59 4.69
N TRP A 42 1.40 5.47 5.19
CA TRP A 42 2.28 5.18 6.33
C TRP A 42 1.51 4.80 7.60
N THR A 43 0.47 5.56 7.95
CA THR A 43 -0.38 5.27 9.12
C THR A 43 -0.94 3.86 9.10
N LEU A 44 -1.31 3.36 7.91
CA LEU A 44 -1.85 2.01 7.76
C LEU A 44 -0.75 0.94 7.89
N VAL A 45 0.44 1.19 7.35
CA VAL A 45 1.58 0.27 7.48
C VAL A 45 2.08 0.19 8.92
N ASP A 46 2.03 1.30 9.66
CA ASP A 46 2.51 1.38 11.05
C ASP A 46 1.46 0.88 12.07
N GLU A 47 0.24 1.44 12.03
CA GLU A 47 -0.83 1.13 12.99
C GLU A 47 -1.61 -0.14 12.62
N GLY A 48 -1.72 -0.43 11.31
CA GLY A 48 -2.42 -1.59 10.77
C GLY A 48 -3.86 -1.31 10.35
N LEU A 49 -4.44 -2.25 9.59
CA LEU A 49 -5.86 -2.21 9.23
C LEU A 49 -6.72 -2.66 10.44
N ALA A 50 -7.64 -1.78 10.87
CA ALA A 50 -8.60 -2.10 11.92
C ALA A 50 -9.41 -3.37 11.57
N GLU A 51 -9.71 -4.21 12.56
CA GLU A 51 -10.58 -5.39 12.37
C GLU A 51 -12.02 -4.90 12.19
N PRO A 52 -12.80 -5.42 11.22
CA PRO A 52 -14.22 -5.10 11.16
C PRO A 52 -14.93 -5.66 12.40
N PRO A 53 -16.07 -5.08 12.82
CA PRO A 53 -16.87 -5.64 13.90
C PRO A 53 -17.23 -7.09 13.58
N GLN A 54 -17.06 -7.97 14.55
CA GLN A 54 -17.56 -9.34 14.47
C GLN A 54 -19.07 -9.30 14.16
N GLU A 55 -19.52 -10.12 13.21
CA GLU A 55 -20.95 -10.28 12.91
C GLU A 55 -21.67 -10.73 14.20
N GLY A 56 -22.36 -9.78 14.84
CA GLY A 56 -22.97 -9.95 16.17
C GLY A 56 -22.79 -8.73 17.09
N SER A 57 -21.77 -7.89 16.85
CA SER A 57 -21.51 -6.63 17.56
C SER A 57 -21.64 -5.41 16.63
N SER A 58 -22.49 -5.51 15.60
CA SER A 58 -22.67 -4.51 14.53
C SER A 58 -23.35 -3.20 14.99
N SER A 59 -23.49 -2.96 16.29
CA SER A 59 -24.35 -1.90 16.82
C SER A 59 -23.70 -0.51 16.88
N ASN A 60 -22.43 -0.34 16.47
CA ASN A 60 -21.66 0.87 16.80
C ASN A 60 -20.90 1.52 15.64
N TRP A 61 -21.04 1.02 14.41
CA TRP A 61 -20.40 1.65 13.25
C TRP A 61 -21.39 2.54 12.51
N SER A 62 -21.03 3.81 12.36
CA SER A 62 -21.72 4.75 11.51
C SER A 62 -21.51 4.42 10.03
N GLU A 63 -22.32 5.00 9.15
CA GLU A 63 -22.12 4.88 7.70
C GLU A 63 -20.76 5.43 7.26
N GLU A 64 -20.23 6.43 7.99
CA GLU A 64 -18.91 7.01 7.77
C GLU A 64 -17.80 6.00 8.09
N ASP A 65 -17.89 5.30 9.23
CA ASP A 65 -16.91 4.28 9.62
C ASP A 65 -16.84 3.14 8.58
N VAL A 66 -17.99 2.69 8.07
CA VAL A 66 -18.05 1.65 7.04
C VAL A 66 -17.38 2.10 5.74
N LYS A 67 -17.57 3.36 5.36
CA LYS A 67 -16.96 3.94 4.17
C LYS A 67 -15.44 4.04 4.34
N ASP A 68 -14.97 4.56 5.46
CA ASP A 68 -13.55 4.71 5.77
C ASP A 68 -12.84 3.36 5.85
N TYR A 69 -13.49 2.34 6.43
CA TYR A 69 -12.94 0.99 6.43
C TYR A 69 -12.78 0.41 5.03
N LYS A 70 -13.78 0.57 4.14
CA LYS A 70 -13.64 0.14 2.74
C LYS A 70 -12.47 0.83 2.04
N GLN A 71 -12.26 2.12 2.30
CA GLN A 71 -11.12 2.86 1.76
C GLN A 71 -9.79 2.35 2.34
N ASN A 72 -9.74 2.08 3.64
CA ASN A 72 -8.57 1.52 4.31
C ASN A 72 -8.24 0.10 3.82
N VAL A 73 -9.24 -0.74 3.50
CA VAL A 73 -8.99 -2.05 2.85
C VAL A 73 -8.26 -1.88 1.51
N GLN A 74 -8.65 -0.89 0.70
CA GLN A 74 -7.98 -0.61 -0.58
C GLN A 74 -6.57 -0.06 -0.38
N ARG A 75 -6.38 0.83 0.59
CA ARG A 75 -5.07 1.37 0.97
C ARG A 75 -4.14 0.27 1.50
N ASN A 76 -4.66 -0.65 2.33
CA ASN A 76 -3.94 -1.83 2.81
C ASN A 76 -3.45 -2.70 1.64
N ALA A 77 -4.34 -3.01 0.70
CA ALA A 77 -3.97 -3.78 -0.48
C ALA A 77 -2.90 -3.07 -1.34
N THR A 78 -3.00 -1.74 -1.45
CA THR A 78 -2.01 -0.92 -2.16
C THR A 78 -0.65 -0.97 -1.45
N ALA A 79 -0.63 -0.81 -0.14
CA ALA A 79 0.59 -0.88 0.66
C ALA A 79 1.24 -2.27 0.57
N LEU A 80 0.45 -3.34 0.74
CA LEU A 80 0.91 -4.72 0.61
C LEU A 80 1.50 -4.99 -0.79
N ARG A 81 0.87 -4.48 -1.86
CA ARG A 81 1.41 -4.59 -3.22
C ARG A 81 2.81 -3.96 -3.31
N ILE A 82 3.01 -2.79 -2.71
CA ILE A 82 4.30 -2.09 -2.73
C ILE A 82 5.35 -2.92 -1.98
N ILE A 83 5.03 -3.47 -0.80
CA ILE A 83 5.93 -4.37 -0.04
C ILE A 83 6.29 -5.60 -0.90
N GLN A 84 5.29 -6.24 -1.51
CA GLN A 84 5.49 -7.41 -2.36
C GLN A 84 6.36 -7.15 -3.59
N GLN A 85 6.22 -5.97 -4.20
CA GLN A 85 7.09 -5.53 -5.31
C GLN A 85 8.49 -5.15 -4.82
N GLY A 86 8.61 -4.69 -3.58
CA GLY A 86 9.84 -4.27 -2.94
C GLY A 86 10.66 -5.40 -2.33
N VAL A 87 10.25 -6.67 -2.47
CA VAL A 87 11.05 -7.81 -2.05
C VAL A 87 11.49 -8.66 -3.23
N SER A 88 12.66 -9.25 -3.12
CA SER A 88 13.17 -10.22 -4.09
C SER A 88 12.36 -11.52 -4.07
N LYS A 89 12.41 -12.27 -5.19
CA LYS A 89 11.74 -13.57 -5.31
C LYS A 89 12.18 -14.61 -4.28
N SER A 90 13.38 -14.47 -3.73
CA SER A 90 13.89 -15.34 -2.65
C SER A 90 13.26 -15.03 -1.29
N ILE A 91 12.85 -13.77 -1.07
CA ILE A 91 12.23 -13.31 0.18
C ILE A 91 10.70 -13.37 0.12
N TYR A 92 10.11 -13.18 -1.07
CA TYR A 92 8.65 -13.22 -1.27
C TYR A 92 7.92 -14.41 -0.61
N PRO A 93 8.44 -15.66 -0.63
CA PRO A 93 7.81 -16.78 0.06
C PRO A 93 7.68 -16.64 1.57
N ARG A 94 8.33 -15.65 2.20
CA ARG A 94 8.16 -15.35 3.63
C ARG A 94 6.92 -14.49 3.89
N ILE A 95 6.48 -13.72 2.90
CA ILE A 95 5.41 -12.71 3.06
C ILE A 95 4.16 -12.98 2.21
N PHE A 96 4.17 -13.97 1.31
CA PHE A 96 3.08 -14.21 0.36
C PHE A 96 1.73 -14.53 1.01
N SER A 97 1.73 -15.12 2.21
CA SER A 97 0.51 -15.48 2.94
C SER A 97 -0.06 -14.33 3.77
N ILE A 98 0.68 -13.22 3.87
CA ILE A 98 0.36 -12.09 4.73
C ILE A 98 -0.64 -11.19 4.02
N LYS A 99 -1.70 -10.80 4.73
CA LYS A 99 -2.83 -10.05 4.17
C LYS A 99 -2.90 -8.60 4.64
N LYS A 100 -2.17 -8.25 5.70
CA LYS A 100 -2.09 -6.90 6.26
C LYS A 100 -0.70 -6.34 5.98
N ALA A 101 -0.62 -5.12 5.46
CA ALA A 101 0.66 -4.51 5.09
C ALA A 101 1.64 -4.41 6.29
N ARG A 102 1.11 -4.11 7.49
CA ARG A 102 1.86 -4.05 8.75
C ARG A 102 2.55 -5.37 9.13
N GLU A 103 1.94 -6.50 8.78
CA GLU A 103 2.43 -7.82 9.18
C GLU A 103 3.51 -8.34 8.22
N ALA A 104 3.64 -7.73 7.04
CA ALA A 104 4.50 -8.18 5.94
C ALA A 104 5.94 -7.67 6.09
#